data_AF-A0A963HRP5-F1
#
_entry.id   AF-A0A963HRP5-F1
#
_cell.length_a   1.000
_cell.length_b   1.000
_cell.length_c   1.000
_cell.angle_alpha   90.00
_cell.angle_beta   90.00
_cell.angle_gamma   90.00
#
_symmetry.space_group_name_H-M   'P 1'
#
loop_
_entity.id
_entity.type
_entity.pdbx_description
1 polymer ?
#
loop_
_entity_poly.entity_id
_entity_poly.type
_entity_poly.pdbx_seq_one_letter_code
_entity_poly.pdbx_strand_id
1 'polypeptide(L)'
;MNTYQDFVDALGFRESSSIPGGTQNYDVENRFGFIGKYQFGEAALFDLGYYAIDGSDNNLFSNDWRGNWSGKDGLFSKQDYFDNGAVQEIIIRDWHEILWNRIQSLELDKYEAQTLNSKPITASGMLAVAHLIGAGSRSSETAGLKGYLLSGAIFSPEDGNGTSANDYMEIFTGYETPFTIDHNTAERIEGGP
;
A
#
# COMPACT_ATOMS: atom_id res chain seq x y z
N MET A 1 -10.78 -7.41 -18.54
CA MET A 1 -10.72 -6.81 -17.20
C MET A 1 -9.37 -7.18 -16.64
N ASN A 2 -8.64 -6.25 -16.04
CA ASN A 2 -7.35 -6.59 -15.43
C ASN A 2 -7.63 -7.26 -14.09
N THR A 3 -7.05 -8.42 -13.88
CA THR A 3 -7.28 -9.24 -12.69
C THR A 3 -6.58 -8.65 -11.47
N TYR A 4 -6.90 -9.15 -10.28
CA TYR A 4 -6.14 -8.80 -9.06
C TYR A 4 -4.68 -9.26 -9.14
N GLN A 5 -4.37 -10.31 -9.89
CA GLN A 5 -2.97 -10.70 -10.12
C GLN A 5 -2.24 -9.64 -10.96
N ASP A 6 -2.88 -9.12 -12.01
CA ASP A 6 -2.29 -8.06 -12.84
C ASP A 6 -2.01 -6.80 -12.01
N PHE A 7 -2.84 -6.50 -11.01
CA PHE A 7 -2.62 -5.40 -10.07
C PHE A 7 -1.36 -5.62 -9.23
N VAL A 8 -1.23 -6.80 -8.61
CA VAL A 8 -0.07 -7.16 -7.79
C VAL A 8 1.21 -7.15 -8.64
N ASP A 9 1.15 -7.64 -9.87
CA ASP A 9 2.28 -7.64 -10.80
C ASP A 9 2.68 -6.22 -11.24
N ALA A 10 1.71 -5.35 -11.54
CA ALA A 10 1.95 -3.94 -11.83
C ALA A 10 2.56 -3.20 -10.63
N LEU A 11 2.13 -3.54 -9.40
CA LEU A 11 2.69 -2.97 -8.18
C LEU A 11 4.15 -3.40 -8.01
N GLY A 12 4.46 -4.69 -8.17
CA GLY A 12 5.84 -5.18 -8.12
C GLY A 12 6.74 -4.53 -9.17
N PHE A 13 6.22 -4.31 -10.40
CA PHE A 13 6.95 -3.56 -11.42
C PHE A 13 7.21 -2.11 -10.98
N ARG A 14 6.19 -1.43 -10.44
CA ARG A 14 6.32 -0.02 -10.02
C ARG A 14 7.32 0.14 -8.87
N GLU A 15 7.27 -0.75 -7.88
CA GLU A 15 8.02 -0.65 -6.63
C GLU A 15 9.48 -1.07 -6.79
N SER A 16 9.75 -2.12 -7.56
CA SER A 16 11.09 -2.74 -7.63
C SER A 16 11.59 -3.00 -9.04
N SER A 17 10.85 -2.59 -10.09
CA SER A 17 11.12 -2.99 -11.49
C SER A 17 11.06 -4.49 -11.73
N SER A 18 10.32 -5.25 -10.91
CA SER A 18 10.05 -6.68 -11.15
C SER A 18 9.22 -6.88 -12.42
N ILE A 19 9.60 -7.81 -13.30
CA ILE A 19 8.96 -8.01 -14.60
C ILE A 19 7.94 -9.15 -14.51
N PRO A 20 6.64 -8.92 -14.78
CA PRO A 20 5.63 -9.99 -14.74
C PRO A 20 6.01 -11.15 -15.68
N GLY A 21 5.97 -12.39 -15.16
CA GLY A 21 6.42 -13.58 -15.90
C GLY A 21 7.93 -13.65 -16.19
N GLY A 22 8.72 -12.73 -15.64
CA GLY A 22 10.17 -12.63 -15.80
C GLY A 22 10.89 -12.47 -14.47
N THR A 23 12.02 -11.76 -14.50
CA THR A 23 12.85 -11.53 -13.32
C THR A 23 12.08 -10.79 -12.23
N GLN A 24 12.07 -11.37 -11.03
CA GLN A 24 11.52 -10.76 -9.83
C GLN A 24 12.66 -10.24 -8.95
N ASN A 25 12.46 -9.05 -8.38
CA ASN A 25 13.44 -8.38 -7.53
C ASN A 25 13.01 -8.49 -6.06
N TYR A 26 13.05 -9.71 -5.53
CA TYR A 26 12.66 -10.00 -4.14
C TYR A 26 13.74 -9.62 -3.11
N ASP A 27 14.99 -9.47 -3.54
CA ASP A 27 16.17 -9.27 -2.70
C ASP A 27 16.72 -7.82 -2.75
N VAL A 28 15.87 -6.85 -3.12
CA VAL A 28 16.27 -5.45 -3.28
C VAL A 28 15.93 -4.60 -2.06
N GLU A 29 16.74 -3.57 -1.84
CA GLU A 29 16.53 -2.56 -0.82
C GLU A 29 16.84 -1.18 -1.40
N ASN A 30 15.95 -0.21 -1.18
CA ASN A 30 16.18 1.16 -1.63
C ASN A 30 16.96 1.98 -0.60
N ARG A 31 17.37 3.20 -0.98
CA ARG A 31 18.16 4.11 -0.13
C ARG A 31 17.47 4.53 1.19
N PHE A 32 16.17 4.29 1.32
CA PHE A 32 15.36 4.59 2.51
C PHE A 32 15.04 3.34 3.32
N GLY A 33 15.66 2.20 2.99
CA GLY A 33 15.52 0.95 3.74
C GLY A 33 14.25 0.15 3.41
N PHE A 34 13.44 0.53 2.42
CA PHE A 34 12.31 -0.33 2.02
C PHE A 34 12.81 -1.53 1.22
N ILE A 35 12.22 -2.70 1.48
CA ILE A 35 12.75 -3.99 1.02
C ILE A 35 11.78 -4.79 0.16
N GLY A 36 12.34 -5.63 -0.70
CA GLY A 36 11.64 -6.62 -1.50
C GLY A 36 10.88 -6.07 -2.70
N LYS A 37 10.16 -6.97 -3.38
CA LYS A 37 9.45 -6.69 -4.62
C LYS A 37 8.44 -5.54 -4.47
N TYR A 38 7.85 -5.42 -3.29
CA TYR A 38 6.78 -4.48 -2.96
C TYR A 38 7.21 -3.33 -2.04
N GLN A 39 8.53 -3.20 -1.79
CA GLN A 39 9.13 -2.12 -1.00
C GLN A 39 8.47 -1.95 0.38
N PHE A 40 8.41 -3.02 1.16
CA PHE A 40 7.87 -2.99 2.52
C PHE A 40 8.81 -2.27 3.50
N GLY A 41 8.21 -1.56 4.46
CA GLY A 41 8.91 -0.99 5.62
C GLY A 41 8.60 -1.74 6.92
N GLU A 42 9.33 -1.42 7.98
CA GLU A 42 9.20 -2.09 9.29
C GLU A 42 7.80 -1.94 9.89
N ALA A 43 7.21 -0.74 9.81
CA ALA A 43 5.86 -0.49 10.32
C ALA A 43 4.80 -1.39 9.68
N ALA A 44 4.87 -1.63 8.36
CA ALA A 44 3.93 -2.50 7.67
C ALA A 44 4.15 -3.97 8.03
N LEU A 45 5.40 -4.42 8.12
CA LEU A 45 5.71 -5.79 8.57
C LEU A 45 5.40 -6.01 10.05
N PHE A 46 5.46 -4.97 10.89
CA PHE A 46 4.99 -4.98 12.26
C PHE A 46 3.47 -5.16 12.33
N ASP A 47 2.71 -4.38 11.56
CA ASP A 47 1.25 -4.50 11.47
C ASP A 47 0.81 -5.90 10.99
N LEU A 48 1.62 -6.56 10.14
CA LEU A 48 1.41 -7.92 9.65
C LEU A 48 1.93 -9.02 10.59
N GLY A 49 2.59 -8.65 11.69
CA GLY A 49 3.13 -9.56 12.70
C GLY A 49 4.42 -10.28 12.31
N TYR A 50 5.13 -9.82 11.27
CA TYR A 50 6.44 -10.34 10.88
C TYR A 50 7.59 -9.67 11.64
N TYR A 51 7.36 -8.47 12.17
CA TYR A 51 8.36 -7.67 12.84
C TYR A 51 7.88 -7.21 14.22
N ALA A 52 8.81 -6.99 15.16
CA ALA A 52 8.50 -6.60 16.52
C ALA A 52 9.47 -5.51 17.02
N ILE A 53 8.90 -4.54 17.75
CA ILE A 53 9.64 -3.57 18.54
C ILE A 53 10.23 -4.30 19.75
N ASP A 54 11.52 -4.12 20.01
CA ASP A 54 12.14 -4.44 21.30
C ASP A 54 12.93 -3.24 21.83
N GLY A 55 13.64 -3.40 22.94
CA GLY A 55 14.44 -2.32 23.52
C GLY A 55 15.60 -1.82 22.64
N SER A 56 15.88 -2.46 21.50
CA SER A 56 16.93 -2.07 20.55
C SER A 56 16.44 -1.19 19.41
N ASP A 57 15.13 -1.19 19.12
CA ASP A 57 14.51 -0.36 18.09
C ASP A 57 13.21 0.27 18.61
N ASN A 58 13.23 1.59 18.80
CA ASN A 58 12.06 2.37 19.24
C ASN A 58 11.36 3.09 18.07
N ASN A 59 11.80 2.90 16.82
CA ASN A 59 11.32 3.65 15.66
C ASN A 59 11.17 2.79 14.40
N LEU A 60 9.99 2.18 14.28
CA LEU A 60 9.52 1.40 13.11
C LEU A 60 9.43 2.19 11.79
N PHE A 61 9.73 3.49 11.79
CA PHE A 61 9.78 4.31 10.57
C PHE A 61 11.22 4.56 10.10
N SER A 62 12.21 3.98 10.78
CA SER A 62 13.62 4.11 10.40
C SER A 62 14.01 3.15 9.27
N ASN A 63 13.32 2.01 9.16
CA ASN A 63 13.62 0.94 8.22
C ASN A 63 15.08 0.48 8.29
N ASP A 64 15.66 0.46 9.50
CA ASP A 64 17.07 0.09 9.69
C ASP A 64 17.28 -1.42 9.88
N TRP A 65 16.18 -2.16 10.04
CA TRP A 65 16.10 -3.61 10.14
C TRP A 65 16.89 -4.19 11.32
N ARG A 66 17.01 -3.43 12.43
CA ARG A 66 17.73 -3.85 13.65
C ARG A 66 16.89 -4.54 14.71
N GLY A 67 15.57 -4.40 14.63
CA GLY A 67 14.60 -5.06 15.50
C GLY A 67 14.46 -6.57 15.26
N ASN A 68 13.41 -7.17 15.83
CA ASN A 68 13.24 -8.62 15.81
C ASN A 68 12.22 -9.07 14.76
N TRP A 69 12.61 -10.10 14.01
CA TRP A 69 11.71 -10.87 13.18
C TRP A 69 10.99 -11.92 14.01
N SER A 70 9.69 -12.11 13.77
CA SER A 70 8.85 -12.97 14.61
C SER A 70 9.00 -14.48 14.34
N GLY A 71 9.60 -14.86 13.20
CA GLY A 71 9.62 -16.23 12.71
C GLY A 71 8.36 -16.66 11.96
N LYS A 72 7.38 -15.75 11.80
CA LYS A 72 6.15 -16.01 11.03
C LYS A 72 6.52 -16.42 9.60
N ASP A 73 5.88 -17.48 9.11
CA ASP A 73 6.09 -18.07 7.79
C ASP A 73 7.57 -18.38 7.46
N GLY A 74 8.37 -18.65 8.50
CA GLY A 74 9.79 -19.00 8.37
C GLY A 74 10.73 -17.81 8.27
N LEU A 75 10.25 -16.58 8.47
CA LEU A 75 11.07 -15.37 8.39
C LEU A 75 11.66 -15.00 9.75
N PHE A 76 12.92 -15.37 9.99
CA PHE A 76 13.66 -15.07 11.21
C PHE A 76 14.70 -13.94 11.03
N SER A 77 14.85 -13.45 9.81
CA SER A 77 15.80 -12.40 9.45
C SER A 77 15.40 -11.71 8.15
N LYS A 78 16.02 -10.55 7.89
CA LYS A 78 15.90 -9.85 6.61
C LYS A 78 16.38 -10.69 5.43
N GLN A 79 17.41 -11.51 5.64
CA GLN A 79 17.88 -12.43 4.60
C GLN A 79 16.83 -13.49 4.29
N ASP A 80 16.17 -14.06 5.31
CA ASP A 80 15.06 -14.99 5.07
C ASP A 80 13.96 -14.33 4.25
N TYR A 81 13.63 -13.05 4.53
CA TYR A 81 12.64 -12.31 3.74
C TYR A 81 13.06 -12.17 2.27
N PHE A 82 14.33 -11.86 1.99
CA PHE A 82 14.87 -11.77 0.63
C PHE A 82 14.88 -13.12 -0.10
N ASP A 83 15.19 -14.21 0.61
CA ASP A 83 15.27 -15.55 0.03
C ASP A 83 13.89 -16.18 -0.20
N ASN A 84 12.83 -15.64 0.40
CA ASN A 84 11.47 -16.20 0.36
C ASN A 84 10.49 -15.32 -0.44
N GLY A 85 10.73 -15.20 -1.75
CA GLY A 85 9.84 -14.46 -2.67
C GLY A 85 8.37 -14.91 -2.62
N ALA A 86 8.11 -16.22 -2.45
CA ALA A 86 6.76 -16.74 -2.28
C ALA A 86 6.05 -16.19 -1.04
N VAL A 87 6.78 -15.94 0.04
CA VAL A 87 6.23 -15.32 1.26
C VAL A 87 5.94 -13.83 1.00
N GLN A 88 6.75 -13.12 0.22
CA GLN A 88 6.44 -11.73 -0.17
C GLN A 88 5.11 -11.63 -0.96
N GLU A 89 4.79 -12.62 -1.79
CA GLU A 89 3.51 -12.70 -2.52
C GLU A 89 2.30 -12.97 -1.62
N ILE A 90 2.51 -13.59 -0.45
CA ILE A 90 1.49 -13.76 0.59
C ILE A 90 1.34 -12.44 1.36
N ILE A 91 2.46 -11.89 1.83
CA ILE A 91 2.53 -10.64 2.61
C ILE A 91 1.79 -9.50 1.91
N ILE A 92 1.95 -9.33 0.59
CA ILE A 92 1.27 -8.24 -0.13
C ILE A 92 -0.26 -8.39 -0.13
N ARG A 93 -0.78 -9.61 -0.14
CA ARG A 93 -2.22 -9.85 -0.12
C ARG A 93 -2.79 -9.62 1.27
N ASP A 94 -2.12 -10.14 2.30
CA ASP A 94 -2.46 -9.86 3.70
C ASP A 94 -2.41 -8.34 3.98
N TRP A 95 -1.43 -7.65 3.40
CA TRP A 95 -1.30 -6.20 3.54
C TRP A 95 -2.46 -5.45 2.88
N HIS A 96 -2.86 -5.86 1.68
CA HIS A 96 -4.04 -5.28 1.04
C HIS A 96 -5.31 -5.50 1.85
N GLU A 97 -5.47 -6.63 2.54
CA GLU A 97 -6.59 -6.84 3.47
C GLU A 97 -6.55 -5.86 4.64
N ILE A 98 -5.37 -5.64 5.25
CA ILE A 98 -5.19 -4.63 6.32
C ILE A 98 -5.53 -3.22 5.79
N LEU A 99 -5.01 -2.85 4.63
CA LEU A 99 -5.26 -1.55 4.02
C LEU A 99 -6.74 -1.36 3.69
N TRP A 100 -7.39 -2.36 3.11
CA TRP A 100 -8.81 -2.27 2.78
C TRP A 100 -9.68 -2.15 4.04
N ASN A 101 -9.38 -2.93 5.08
CA ASN A 101 -10.06 -2.78 6.37
C ASN A 101 -9.88 -1.37 6.95
N ARG A 102 -8.70 -0.77 6.79
CA ARG A 102 -8.44 0.62 7.20
C ARG A 102 -9.26 1.61 6.38
N ILE A 103 -9.30 1.45 5.06
CA ILE A 103 -10.12 2.25 4.13
C ILE A 103 -11.59 2.26 4.57
N GLN A 104 -12.16 1.08 4.86
CA GLN A 104 -13.54 0.96 5.33
C GLN A 104 -13.73 1.55 6.73
N SER A 105 -12.81 1.31 7.67
CA SER A 105 -12.91 1.83 9.04
C SER A 105 -12.83 3.36 9.15
N LEU A 106 -12.29 3.99 8.10
CA LEU A 106 -12.18 5.43 7.91
C LEU A 106 -13.28 5.98 7.00
N GLU A 107 -14.20 5.12 6.54
CA GLU A 107 -15.29 5.47 5.62
C GLU A 107 -14.75 6.16 4.36
N LEU A 108 -13.71 5.60 3.74
CA LEU A 108 -13.11 6.14 2.52
C LEU A 108 -13.61 5.42 1.26
N ASP A 109 -14.14 4.20 1.40
CA ASP A 109 -14.73 3.40 0.33
C ASP A 109 -15.92 4.11 -0.34
N LYS A 110 -16.60 5.01 0.38
CA LYS A 110 -17.61 5.93 -0.16
C LYS A 110 -17.18 6.78 -1.35
N TYR A 111 -15.88 7.03 -1.51
CA TYR A 111 -15.34 7.80 -2.63
C TYR A 111 -15.23 6.98 -3.92
N GLU A 112 -15.37 5.66 -3.84
CA GLU A 112 -15.27 4.79 -5.01
C GLU A 112 -16.34 5.11 -6.07
N ALA A 113 -16.01 4.91 -7.34
CA ALA A 113 -16.79 5.25 -8.52
C ALA A 113 -17.04 6.76 -8.74
N GLN A 114 -16.47 7.63 -7.90
CA GLN A 114 -16.52 9.07 -8.10
C GLN A 114 -15.40 9.56 -8.99
N THR A 115 -15.47 10.84 -9.38
CA THR A 115 -14.38 11.53 -10.07
C THR A 115 -14.05 12.80 -9.30
N LEU A 116 -12.81 12.90 -8.81
CA LEU A 116 -12.31 14.06 -8.08
C LEU A 116 -11.21 14.71 -8.93
N ASN A 117 -11.34 16.01 -9.23
CA ASN A 117 -10.35 16.73 -10.05
C ASN A 117 -9.94 15.99 -11.35
N SER A 118 -10.93 15.47 -12.09
CA SER A 118 -10.73 14.65 -13.30
C SER A 118 -10.02 13.30 -13.09
N LYS A 119 -9.84 12.85 -11.86
CA LYS A 119 -9.29 11.54 -11.52
C LYS A 119 -10.42 10.58 -11.12
N PRO A 120 -10.60 9.45 -11.83
CA PRO A 120 -11.54 8.43 -11.41
C PRO A 120 -11.03 7.76 -10.13
N ILE A 121 -11.87 7.72 -9.10
CA ILE A 121 -11.55 7.05 -7.84
C ILE A 121 -12.06 5.62 -7.94
N THR A 122 -11.13 4.67 -7.94
CA THR A 122 -11.43 3.24 -8.08
C THR A 122 -10.92 2.48 -6.87
N ALA A 123 -11.51 1.32 -6.58
CA ALA A 123 -11.07 0.46 -5.47
C ALA A 123 -9.57 0.14 -5.54
N SER A 124 -9.08 -0.22 -6.72
CA SER A 124 -7.67 -0.55 -6.96
C SER A 124 -6.76 0.67 -6.85
N GLY A 125 -7.18 1.84 -7.33
CA GLY A 125 -6.43 3.09 -7.18
C GLY A 125 -6.32 3.54 -5.72
N MET A 126 -7.41 3.45 -4.95
CA MET A 126 -7.40 3.72 -3.52
C MET A 126 -6.46 2.78 -2.76
N LEU A 127 -6.51 1.48 -3.07
CA LEU A 127 -5.65 0.48 -2.47
C LEU A 127 -4.17 0.76 -2.77
N ALA A 128 -3.85 1.12 -4.02
CA ALA A 128 -2.49 1.48 -4.44
C ALA A 128 -1.97 2.74 -3.74
N VAL A 129 -2.78 3.80 -3.64
CA VAL A 129 -2.40 5.01 -2.90
C VAL A 129 -2.22 4.70 -1.41
N ALA A 130 -3.08 3.86 -0.83
CA ALA A 130 -2.92 3.44 0.56
C ALA A 130 -1.66 2.58 0.78
N HIS A 131 -1.21 1.80 -0.21
CA HIS A 131 0.08 1.12 -0.19
C HIS A 131 1.25 2.11 -0.17
N LEU A 132 1.19 3.13 -1.02
CA LEU A 132 2.25 4.13 -1.17
C LEU A 132 2.46 4.99 0.09
N ILE A 133 1.37 5.56 0.64
CA ILE A 133 1.43 6.60 1.69
C ILE A 133 0.61 6.27 2.95
N GLY A 134 0.08 5.04 3.04
CA GLY A 134 -0.82 4.63 4.11
C GLY A 134 -2.27 5.11 3.89
N ALA A 135 -3.22 4.46 4.58
CA ALA A 135 -4.64 4.83 4.52
C ALA A 135 -4.96 6.17 5.22
N GLY A 136 -4.12 6.60 6.18
CA GLY A 136 -4.38 7.74 7.07
C GLY A 136 -4.87 7.30 8.45
N SER A 137 -5.39 8.24 9.24
CA SER A 137 -5.89 7.97 10.60
C SER A 137 -7.13 8.79 10.93
N ARG A 138 -7.81 8.44 12.03
CA ARG A 138 -8.93 9.24 12.55
C ARG A 138 -8.49 10.61 13.07
N SER A 139 -7.24 10.76 13.50
CA SER A 139 -6.69 11.98 14.10
C SER A 139 -6.06 12.95 13.10
N SER A 140 -5.96 12.59 11.82
CA SER A 140 -5.43 13.45 10.76
C SER A 140 -6.37 13.51 9.57
N GLU A 141 -6.54 14.70 9.00
CA GLU A 141 -7.33 14.96 7.79
C GLU A 141 -6.42 15.19 6.57
N THR A 142 -5.10 15.19 6.75
CA THR A 142 -4.13 15.52 5.69
C THR A 142 -3.17 14.39 5.38
N ALA A 143 -3.20 13.30 6.16
CA ALA A 143 -2.30 12.16 5.99
C ALA A 143 -2.92 11.02 5.17
N GLY A 144 -2.08 10.35 4.37
CA GLY A 144 -2.41 9.15 3.62
C GLY A 144 -3.51 9.35 2.56
N LEU A 145 -4.13 8.24 2.15
CA LEU A 145 -5.28 8.23 1.25
C LEU A 145 -6.41 9.14 1.75
N LYS A 146 -6.69 9.15 3.07
CA LYS A 146 -7.71 10.02 3.65
C LYS A 146 -7.46 11.49 3.29
N GLY A 147 -6.23 11.99 3.49
CA GLY A 147 -5.89 13.37 3.15
C GLY A 147 -5.99 13.66 1.66
N TYR A 148 -5.54 12.72 0.83
CA TYR A 148 -5.68 12.82 -0.63
C TYR A 148 -7.15 12.97 -1.04
N LEU A 149 -8.04 12.09 -0.58
CA LEU A 149 -9.47 12.10 -0.92
C LEU A 149 -10.19 13.35 -0.38
N LEU A 150 -9.94 13.73 0.88
CA LEU A 150 -10.54 14.93 1.49
C LEU A 150 -10.14 16.23 0.78
N SER A 151 -8.94 16.26 0.19
CA SER A 151 -8.49 17.40 -0.60
C SER A 151 -9.15 17.50 -1.99
N GLY A 152 -9.98 16.52 -2.38
CA GLY A 152 -10.53 16.44 -3.73
C GLY A 152 -9.48 16.02 -4.78
N ALA A 153 -8.51 15.18 -4.40
CA ALA A 153 -7.36 14.80 -5.24
C ALA A 153 -6.47 15.98 -5.68
N ILE A 154 -6.44 17.06 -4.88
CA ILE A 154 -5.56 18.23 -5.10
C ILE A 154 -4.24 18.06 -4.36
N PHE A 155 -4.31 17.66 -3.07
CA PHE A 155 -3.12 17.35 -2.29
C PHE A 155 -2.62 15.96 -2.65
N SER A 156 -1.56 15.91 -3.43
CA SER A 156 -0.96 14.68 -3.94
C SER A 156 0.49 14.58 -3.47
N PRO A 157 0.74 14.11 -2.24
CA PRO A 157 2.10 13.98 -1.72
C PRO A 157 2.91 13.01 -2.58
N GLU A 158 4.21 13.28 -2.67
CA GLU A 158 5.19 12.45 -3.37
C GLU A 158 5.96 11.57 -2.37
N ASP A 159 6.34 10.37 -2.81
CA ASP A 159 7.32 9.55 -2.12
C ASP A 159 8.75 10.10 -2.29
N GLY A 160 9.73 9.45 -1.65
CA GLY A 160 11.13 9.86 -1.77
C GLY A 160 11.75 9.69 -3.16
N ASN A 161 11.03 9.11 -4.13
CA ASN A 161 11.42 8.94 -5.52
C ASN A 161 10.66 9.89 -6.47
N GLY A 162 9.79 10.77 -5.94
CA GLY A 162 8.99 11.73 -6.70
C GLY A 162 7.71 11.14 -7.30
N THR A 163 7.29 9.95 -6.87
CA THR A 163 5.99 9.39 -7.31
C THR A 163 4.87 9.91 -6.43
N SER A 164 3.81 10.41 -7.05
CA SER A 164 2.70 11.03 -6.35
C SER A 164 1.51 10.10 -6.17
N ALA A 165 0.65 10.41 -5.19
CA ALA A 165 -0.65 9.74 -5.02
C ALA A 165 -1.52 9.79 -6.30
N ASN A 166 -1.45 10.88 -7.06
CA ASN A 166 -2.11 10.99 -8.36
C ASN A 166 -1.60 9.97 -9.38
N ASP A 167 -0.29 9.71 -9.42
CA ASP A 167 0.28 8.72 -10.32
C ASP A 167 -0.24 7.32 -9.97
N TYR A 168 -0.27 6.96 -8.68
CA TYR A 168 -0.78 5.66 -8.25
C TYR A 168 -2.29 5.52 -8.51
N MET A 169 -3.08 6.56 -8.23
CA MET A 169 -4.52 6.55 -8.51
C MET A 169 -4.81 6.32 -10.01
N GLU A 170 -3.98 6.88 -10.89
CA GLU A 170 -4.12 6.77 -12.34
C GLU A 170 -3.57 5.45 -12.90
N ILE A 171 -2.35 5.05 -12.53
CA ILE A 171 -1.69 3.83 -13.02
C ILE A 171 -2.49 2.58 -12.63
N PHE A 172 -3.04 2.58 -11.41
CA PHE A 172 -3.76 1.43 -10.85
C PHE A 172 -5.27 1.54 -11.01
N THR A 173 -5.76 2.35 -11.94
CA THR A 173 -7.19 2.46 -12.20
C THR A 173 -7.76 1.20 -12.87
N GLY A 174 -8.91 0.72 -12.39
CA GLY A 174 -9.72 -0.29 -13.08
C GLY A 174 -9.22 -1.74 -13.01
N TYR A 175 -8.38 -2.09 -12.03
CA TYR A 175 -8.07 -3.48 -11.73
C TYR A 175 -9.14 -4.09 -10.82
N GLU A 176 -9.40 -5.38 -10.97
CA GLU A 176 -10.20 -6.13 -10.02
C GLU A 176 -9.51 -6.17 -8.65
N THR A 177 -10.29 -6.02 -7.59
CA THR A 177 -9.85 -6.24 -6.21
C THR A 177 -10.69 -7.37 -5.60
N PRO A 178 -10.18 -8.10 -4.60
CA PRO A 178 -10.95 -9.14 -3.92
C PRO A 178 -12.01 -8.58 -2.95
N PHE A 179 -12.19 -7.27 -2.92
CA PHE A 179 -12.98 -6.57 -1.90
C PHE A 179 -14.34 -6.16 -2.43
N THR A 180 -15.38 -6.40 -1.63
CA THR A 180 -16.74 -5.97 -1.94
C THR A 180 -17.02 -4.58 -1.39
N ILE A 181 -17.61 -3.72 -2.20
CA ILE A 181 -18.07 -2.38 -1.80
C ILE A 181 -19.60 -2.39 -1.78
N ASP A 182 -20.17 -1.84 -0.71
CA ASP A 182 -21.62 -1.66 -0.62
C ASP A 182 -22.02 -0.29 -1.16
N HIS A 183 -22.54 -0.24 -2.40
CA HIS A 183 -23.07 0.97 -3.01
C HIS A 183 -24.58 1.18 -2.75
N ASN A 184 -25.18 0.48 -1.80
CA ASN A 184 -26.62 0.61 -1.52
C ASN A 184 -27.00 1.99 -0.95
N THR A 185 -26.01 2.82 -0.61
CA THR A 185 -26.21 4.23 -0.25
C THR A 185 -25.74 5.11 -1.40
N ALA A 186 -26.62 5.95 -1.95
CA ALA A 186 -26.26 6.91 -2.98
C ALA A 186 -25.37 8.00 -2.37
N GLU A 187 -24.05 7.78 -2.42
CA GLU A 187 -23.06 8.70 -1.88
C GLU A 187 -22.44 9.51 -3.03
N ARG A 188 -23.15 10.56 -3.47
CA ARG A 188 -22.50 11.60 -4.27
C ARG A 188 -21.78 12.53 -3.31
N ILE A 189 -20.49 12.29 -3.13
CA ILE A 189 -19.67 13.08 -2.20
C ILE A 189 -18.97 14.16 -3.01
N GLU A 190 -19.18 15.41 -2.61
CA GLU A 190 -18.36 16.51 -3.10
C GLU A 190 -16.99 16.40 -2.41
N GLY A 191 -15.93 16.18 -3.18
CA GLY A 191 -14.55 16.21 -2.70
C GLY A 191 -13.90 17.53 -3.07
N GLY A 192 -13.56 18.32 -2.03
CA GLY A 192 -12.90 19.63 -2.15
C GLY A 192 -13.85 20.80 -2.47
N PRO A 193 -13.51 22.05 -2.07
CA PRO A 193 -14.33 23.25 -2.28
C PRO A 193 -14.53 23.63 -3.76
#